data_AF-A0A656GNZ7-F1
#
_entry.id   AF-A0A656GNZ7-F1
#
_cell.length_a   1.000
_cell.length_b   1.000
_cell.length_c   1.000
_cell.angle_alpha   90.00
_cell.angle_beta   90.00
_cell.angle_gamma   90.00
#
_symmetry.space_group_name_H-M   'P 1'
#
loop_
_entity.id
_entity.type
_entity.pdbx_description
1 polymer ?
#
loop_
_entity_poly.entity_id
_entity_poly.type
_entity_poly.pdbx_seq_one_letter_code
_entity_poly.pdbx_strand_id
1 'polypeptide(L)'
;DETHKVGNNRTMTVDGRQTEIIKKDTVMNVQEGSLTIQVDNQFIQVNAKQHIILQVGESSITLTPDGIEIKGNAITTVSKGTTQITGAPVRVND
;
A
#
# COMPACT_ATOMS: atom_id res chain seq x y z
N ASP A 1 16.10 -25.32 -8.33
CA ASP A 1 14.89 -25.01 -7.55
C ASP A 1 15.19 -25.21 -6.07
N GLU A 2 14.68 -24.31 -5.22
CA GLU A 2 14.83 -24.37 -3.76
C GLU A 2 13.44 -24.28 -3.13
N THR A 3 13.23 -25.00 -2.02
CA THR A 3 11.99 -24.97 -1.26
C THR A 3 12.30 -24.92 0.24
N HIS A 4 11.69 -23.97 0.94
CA HIS A 4 11.81 -23.84 2.38
C HIS A 4 10.43 -23.92 3.05
N LYS A 5 10.29 -24.82 4.03
CA LYS A 5 9.05 -25.02 4.81
C LYS A 5 9.33 -24.89 6.30
N VAL A 6 8.54 -24.07 6.98
CA VAL A 6 8.55 -23.94 8.45
C VAL A 6 7.26 -24.57 8.99
N GLY A 7 7.37 -25.51 9.92
CA GLY A 7 6.22 -26.26 10.45
C GLY A 7 5.43 -25.54 11.56
N ASN A 8 5.97 -24.43 12.09
CA ASN A 8 5.38 -23.62 13.15
C ASN A 8 5.87 -22.16 12.97
N ASN A 9 6.21 -21.45 14.05
CA ASN A 9 6.64 -20.05 14.00
C ASN A 9 8.08 -19.87 13.50
N ARG A 10 8.31 -18.78 12.76
CA ARG A 10 9.62 -18.23 12.44
C ARG A 10 9.76 -16.85 13.06
N THR A 11 10.81 -16.65 13.84
CA THR A 11 11.23 -15.34 14.34
C THR A 11 12.58 -14.99 13.72
N MET A 12 12.73 -13.75 13.27
CA MET A 12 13.97 -13.25 12.69
C MET A 12 14.28 -11.88 13.29
N THR A 13 15.47 -11.73 13.85
CA THR A 13 15.99 -10.47 14.39
C THR A 13 17.19 -10.06 13.57
N VAL A 14 17.22 -8.80 13.14
CA VAL A 14 18.33 -8.21 12.40
C VAL A 14 18.74 -6.94 13.12
N ASP A 15 19.88 -6.96 13.80
CA ASP A 15 20.38 -5.80 14.56
C ASP A 15 20.96 -4.69 13.65
N GLY A 16 21.21 -5.04 12.39
CA GLY A 16 21.72 -4.14 11.36
C GLY A 16 20.74 -3.91 10.22
N ARG A 17 21.27 -3.82 9.00
CA ARG A 17 20.48 -3.57 7.79
C ARG A 17 20.12 -4.88 7.08
N GLN A 18 18.84 -5.11 6.84
CA GLN A 18 18.36 -6.11 5.87
C GLN A 18 18.16 -5.44 4.51
N THR A 19 18.56 -6.10 3.42
CA THR A 19 18.31 -5.65 2.04
C THR A 19 18.07 -6.87 1.17
N GLU A 20 16.93 -6.89 0.48
CA GLU A 20 16.54 -7.95 -0.44
C GLU A 20 16.39 -7.37 -1.86
N ILE A 21 16.96 -8.04 -2.86
CA ILE A 21 16.87 -7.65 -4.26
C ILE A 21 16.27 -8.81 -5.05
N ILE A 22 15.02 -8.64 -5.49
CA ILE A 22 14.30 -9.61 -6.31
C ILE A 22 14.31 -9.10 -7.76
N LYS A 23 14.78 -9.93 -8.71
CA LYS A 23 14.94 -9.54 -10.12
C LYS A 23 13.66 -9.68 -10.96
N LYS A 24 12.74 -10.53 -10.53
CA LYS A 24 11.46 -10.79 -11.18
C LYS A 24 10.35 -10.57 -10.16
N ASP A 25 9.45 -11.52 -10.04
CA ASP A 25 8.24 -11.38 -9.25
C ASP A 25 8.43 -11.93 -7.84
N THR A 26 7.72 -11.33 -6.89
CA THR A 26 7.58 -11.83 -5.52
C THR A 26 6.13 -11.69 -5.10
N VAL A 27 5.65 -12.61 -4.27
CA VAL A 27 4.30 -12.59 -3.70
C VAL A 27 4.42 -12.86 -2.21
N MET A 28 3.90 -11.93 -1.41
CA MET A 28 3.67 -12.13 0.03
C MET A 28 2.17 -12.37 0.25
N ASN A 29 1.81 -13.54 0.77
CA ASN A 29 0.42 -13.92 0.99
C ASN A 29 0.20 -14.39 2.44
N VAL A 30 -0.67 -13.70 3.18
CA VAL A 30 -1.10 -14.07 4.53
C VAL A 30 -2.55 -14.52 4.44
N GLN A 31 -2.82 -15.79 4.74
CA GLN A 31 -4.14 -16.40 4.46
C GLN A 31 -5.13 -16.34 5.63
N GLU A 32 -4.64 -16.47 6.86
CA GLU A 32 -5.52 -16.61 8.03
C GLU A 32 -5.44 -15.41 9.00
N GLY A 33 -4.32 -14.68 8.98
CA GLY A 33 -4.04 -13.61 9.93
C GLY A 33 -3.93 -12.22 9.30
N SER A 34 -3.35 -11.29 10.05
CA SER A 34 -3.08 -9.92 9.61
C SER A 34 -1.62 -9.73 9.19
N LEU A 35 -1.39 -8.86 8.21
CA LEU A 35 -0.08 -8.28 7.95
C LEU A 35 0.03 -6.92 8.66
N THR A 36 1.05 -6.73 9.49
CA THR A 36 1.38 -5.44 10.10
C THR A 36 2.73 -4.95 9.57
N ILE A 37 2.79 -3.70 9.09
CA ILE A 37 4.01 -3.02 8.69
C ILE A 37 4.15 -1.79 9.58
N GLN A 38 5.16 -1.80 10.46
CA GLN A 38 5.40 -0.73 11.42
C GLN A 38 6.82 -0.17 11.25
N VAL A 39 6.94 1.16 11.30
CA VAL A 39 8.22 1.89 11.30
C VAL A 39 8.17 2.91 12.42
N ASP A 40 9.02 2.74 13.43
CA ASP A 40 8.95 3.56 14.65
C ASP A 40 9.53 4.96 14.49
N ASN A 41 10.56 5.13 13.65
CA ASN A 41 11.39 6.33 13.67
C ASN A 41 11.34 7.19 12.40
N GLN A 42 11.11 6.58 11.24
CA GLN A 42 11.29 7.26 9.94
C GLN A 42 10.05 7.11 9.05
N PHE A 43 10.17 6.44 7.90
CA PHE A 43 9.12 6.41 6.89
C PHE A 43 8.98 5.04 6.24
N ILE A 44 7.80 4.81 5.66
CA ILE A 44 7.55 3.76 4.67
C ILE A 44 7.61 4.43 3.29
N GLN A 45 8.42 3.89 2.39
CA GLN A 45 8.49 4.36 1.01
C GLN A 45 8.04 3.25 0.06
N VAL A 46 7.01 3.55 -0.74
CA VAL A 46 6.50 2.66 -1.78
C VAL A 46 6.59 3.41 -3.12
N ASN A 47 7.34 2.86 -4.07
CA ASN A 47 7.44 3.42 -5.41
C ASN A 47 7.15 2.33 -6.43
N ALA A 48 6.34 2.65 -7.44
CA ALA A 48 6.07 1.77 -8.56
C ALA A 48 6.02 2.59 -9.86
N LYS A 49 6.45 1.98 -10.97
CA LYS A 49 6.40 2.64 -12.28
C LYS A 49 5.01 2.60 -12.93
N GLN A 50 4.19 1.61 -12.60
CA GLN A 50 2.91 1.36 -13.27
C GLN A 50 1.72 1.73 -12.40
N HIS A 51 1.59 1.14 -11.21
CA HIS A 51 0.51 1.47 -10.30
C HIS A 51 0.80 1.02 -8.87
N ILE A 52 0.10 1.61 -7.91
CA ILE A 52 -0.06 1.12 -6.54
C ILE A 52 -1.57 0.99 -6.28
N ILE A 53 -2.03 -0.16 -5.79
CA ILE A 53 -3.44 -0.42 -5.49
C ILE A 53 -3.57 -0.77 -4.01
N LEU A 54 -4.44 -0.07 -3.29
CA LEU A 54 -4.88 -0.38 -1.94
C LEU A 54 -6.36 -0.75 -2.01
N GLN A 55 -6.73 -2.00 -1.76
CA GLN A 55 -8.06 -2.54 -2.02
C GLN A 55 -8.64 -3.27 -0.80
N VAL A 56 -9.92 -3.04 -0.51
CA VAL A 56 -10.72 -3.82 0.44
C VAL A 56 -12.11 -4.06 -0.17
N GLY A 57 -12.44 -5.31 -0.49
CA GLY A 57 -13.68 -5.62 -1.21
C GLY A 57 -13.75 -4.84 -2.51
N GLU A 58 -14.76 -3.99 -2.67
CA GLU A 58 -14.94 -3.07 -3.82
C GLU A 58 -14.34 -1.67 -3.60
N SER A 59 -13.92 -1.32 -2.37
CA SER A 59 -13.35 0.01 -2.08
C SER A 59 -11.85 0.05 -2.36
N SER A 60 -11.39 1.10 -3.04
CA SER A 60 -10.03 1.16 -3.55
C SER A 60 -9.42 2.56 -3.57
N ILE A 61 -8.09 2.59 -3.49
CA ILE A 61 -7.27 3.74 -3.85
C ILE A 61 -6.24 3.23 -4.86
N THR A 62 -6.29 3.76 -6.08
CA THR A 62 -5.37 3.40 -7.17
C THR A 62 -4.53 4.62 -7.53
N LEU A 63 -3.21 4.49 -7.45
CA LEU A 63 -2.26 5.49 -7.91
C LEU A 63 -1.65 5.00 -9.22
N THR A 64 -1.66 5.84 -10.24
CA THR A 64 -1.00 5.61 -11.53
C THR A 64 -0.09 6.82 -11.84
N PRO A 65 0.78 6.74 -12.86
CA PRO A 65 1.51 7.91 -13.34
C PRO A 65 0.61 9.08 -13.75
N ASP A 66 -0.63 8.81 -14.17
CA ASP A 66 -1.56 9.82 -14.70
C ASP A 66 -2.44 10.45 -13.60
N GLY A 67 -2.62 9.79 -12.46
CA GLY A 67 -3.45 10.34 -11.39
C GLY A 67 -3.78 9.37 -10.26
N ILE A 68 -4.78 9.77 -9.47
CA ILE A 68 -5.27 9.03 -8.30
C ILE A 68 -6.77 8.81 -8.45
N GLU A 69 -7.20 7.57 -8.30
CA GLU A 69 -8.60 7.17 -8.27
C GLU A 69 -8.96 6.67 -6.86
N ILE A 70 -10.07 7.17 -6.30
CA ILE A 70 -10.62 6.72 -5.01
C ILE A 70 -12.04 6.22 -5.26
N LYS A 71 -12.30 4.95 -4.95
CA LYS A 71 -13.59 4.29 -5.11
C LYS A 71 -14.09 3.75 -3.79
N GLY A 72 -15.39 3.89 -3.55
CA GLY A 72 -16.07 3.31 -2.39
C GLY A 72 -17.54 3.70 -2.36
N ASN A 73 -18.34 2.96 -1.59
CA ASN A 73 -19.76 3.26 -1.42
C ASN A 73 -20.01 4.64 -0.79
N ALA A 74 -19.11 5.08 0.09
CA ALA A 74 -19.11 6.41 0.67
C ALA A 74 -17.66 6.89 0.82
N ILE A 75 -17.42 8.17 0.53
CA ILE A 75 -16.15 8.84 0.77
C ILE A 75 -16.46 10.04 1.66
N THR A 76 -15.88 10.07 2.86
CA THR A 76 -16.04 11.17 3.81
C THR A 76 -14.70 11.84 4.05
N THR A 77 -14.65 13.16 3.83
CA THR A 77 -13.47 13.97 4.09
C THR A 77 -13.77 14.92 5.24
N VAL A 78 -12.98 14.87 6.32
CA VAL A 78 -13.10 15.77 7.47
C VAL A 78 -11.79 16.54 7.62
N SER A 79 -11.87 17.87 7.60
CA SER A 79 -10.71 18.75 7.80
C SER A 79 -10.97 19.70 8.98
N LYS A 80 -9.97 19.88 9.85
CA LYS A 80 -10.00 20.89 10.93
C LYS A 80 -9.58 22.29 10.48
N GLY A 81 -8.93 22.38 9.33
CA GLY A 81 -8.53 23.63 8.67
C GLY A 81 -9.22 23.77 7.33
N THR A 82 -8.45 23.84 6.25
CA THR A 82 -8.96 24.06 4.89
C THR A 82 -8.76 22.83 4.01
N THR A 83 -9.77 22.49 3.20
CA THR A 83 -9.59 21.65 2.01
C THR A 83 -9.51 22.57 0.79
N GLN A 84 -8.44 22.47 0.01
CA GLN A 84 -8.23 23.30 -1.18
C GLN A 84 -8.04 22.41 -2.42
N ILE A 85 -8.73 22.74 -3.50
CA ILE A 85 -8.59 22.09 -4.81
C ILE A 85 -8.15 23.15 -5.81
N THR A 86 -7.10 22.87 -6.56
CA THR A 86 -6.49 23.78 -7.54
C THR A 86 -6.22 23.04 -8.85
N GLY A 87 -6.35 23.73 -9.98
CA GLY A 87 -6.07 23.15 -11.30
C GLY A 87 -7.21 23.41 -12.28
N ALA A 88 -7.45 22.42 -13.14
CA ALA A 88 -8.55 22.43 -14.10
C ALA A 88 -9.93 22.43 -13.40
N PRO A 89 -11.04 22.65 -14.14
CA PRO A 89 -12.38 22.68 -13.57
C PRO A 89 -12.74 21.40 -12.81
N VAL A 90 -13.42 21.58 -11.68
CA VAL A 90 -13.99 20.48 -10.89
C VAL A 90 -15.42 20.23 -11.36
N ARG A 91 -15.73 18.97 -11.65
CA ARG A 91 -17.10 18.51 -11.95
C ARG A 91 -17.70 17.86 -10.72
N VAL A 92 -18.93 18.23 -10.38
CA VAL A 92 -19.68 17.68 -9.24
C VAL A 92 -21.06 17.28 -9.74
N ASN A 93 -21.41 16.00 -9.59
CA ASN A 93 -22.66 15.41 -10.09
C ASN A 93 -22.87 15.57 -11.61
N ASP A 94 -21.82 15.33 -12.39
CA ASP A 94 -21.88 15.27 -13.87
C ASP A 94 -22.17 13.85 -14.37
#